data_AF-A0A437CYS9-F1
#
_entry.id   AF-A0A437CYS9-F1
#
_cell.length_a   1.000
_cell.length_b   1.000
_cell.length_c   1.000
_cell.angle_alpha   90.00
_cell.angle_beta   90.00
_cell.angle_gamma   90.00
#
_symmetry.space_group_name_H-M   'P 1'
#
loop_
_entity.id
_entity.type
_entity.pdbx_description
1 polymer ?
#
loop_
_entity_poly.entity_id
_entity_poly.type
_entity_poly.pdbx_seq_one_letter_code
_entity_poly.pdbx_strand_id
1 'polypeptide(L)'
;MVLQNVGRINSSVFDRNGFGSITTLQLNGSGVTEISENAFLSGLQLRSLSLDRNLLSEMNTNWFRDPASLDTLSLAGNQIEVVDATALHGLTNLKQLRLNNNRIRTIHPTVSPPWSR
;
A
#
# COMPACT_ATOMS: atom_id res chain seq x y z
N MET A 1 -4.01 7.31 21.09
CA MET A 1 -4.90 8.10 20.21
C MET A 1 -5.13 7.25 18.97
N VAL A 2 -6.37 6.87 18.67
CA VAL A 2 -6.67 6.11 17.44
C VAL A 2 -6.98 7.14 16.36
N LEU A 3 -6.18 7.19 15.30
CA LEU A 3 -6.48 8.05 14.15
C LEU A 3 -7.78 7.53 13.51
N GLN A 4 -8.73 8.44 13.26
CA GLN A 4 -10.01 8.14 12.64
C GLN A 4 -10.24 9.13 11.50
N ASN A 5 -10.95 8.70 10.45
CA ASN A 5 -11.27 9.51 9.27
C ASN A 5 -10.04 10.11 8.57
N VAL A 6 -8.98 9.32 8.43
CA VAL A 6 -7.75 9.76 7.72
C VAL A 6 -8.04 10.12 6.26
N GLY A 7 -8.96 9.40 5.60
CA GLY A 7 -9.28 9.62 4.19
C GLY A 7 -8.07 9.30 3.32
N ARG A 8 -7.33 10.32 2.90
CA ARG A 8 -6.21 10.18 1.97
C ARG A 8 -4.86 10.25 2.65
N ILE A 9 -3.99 9.28 2.38
CA ILE A 9 -2.56 9.37 2.71
C ILE A 9 -1.80 9.93 1.50
N ASN A 10 -0.92 10.89 1.73
CA ASN A 10 -0.03 11.46 0.73
C ASN A 10 1.39 11.66 1.29
N SER A 11 2.33 12.04 0.42
CA SER A 11 3.74 12.19 0.77
C SER A 11 4.04 13.33 1.75
N SER A 12 3.12 14.27 1.97
CA SER A 12 3.29 15.33 2.96
C SER A 12 2.98 14.88 4.39
N VAL A 13 2.22 13.78 4.55
CA VAL A 13 1.89 13.23 5.88
C VAL A 13 3.07 12.49 6.49
N PHE A 14 3.85 11.76 5.68
CA PHE A 14 4.97 10.94 6.13
C PHE A 14 6.29 11.38 5.48
N ASP A 15 6.74 12.58 5.83
CA ASP A 15 8.00 13.10 5.32
C ASP A 15 9.23 12.46 6.00
N ARG A 16 10.39 12.53 5.34
CA ARG A 16 11.65 11.99 5.88
C ARG A 16 12.16 12.75 7.11
N ASN A 17 11.75 14.00 7.28
CA ASN A 17 12.27 14.88 8.34
C ASN A 17 11.65 14.55 9.71
N GLY A 18 10.40 14.10 9.73
CA GLY A 18 9.71 13.65 10.94
C GLY A 18 9.72 12.14 11.15
N PHE A 19 9.76 11.35 10.07
CA PHE A 19 9.47 9.91 10.14
C PHE A 19 10.57 9.00 9.57
N GLY A 20 11.76 9.54 9.30
CA GLY A 20 12.88 8.79 8.70
C GLY A 20 13.37 7.56 9.47
N SER A 21 13.08 7.47 10.78
CA SER A 21 13.41 6.32 11.62
C SER A 21 12.28 5.28 11.75
N ILE A 22 11.09 5.55 11.21
CA ILE A 22 9.97 4.62 11.31
C ILE A 22 10.21 3.40 10.44
N THR A 23 10.18 2.24 11.09
CA THR A 23 10.28 0.93 10.45
C THR A 23 8.94 0.20 10.40
N THR A 24 8.00 0.53 11.29
CA THR A 24 6.68 -0.08 11.36
C THR A 24 5.61 0.99 11.43
N LEU A 25 4.65 0.95 10.50
CA LEU A 25 3.50 1.84 10.48
C LEU A 25 2.21 1.00 10.51
N GLN A 26 1.35 1.28 11.49
CA GLN A 26 0.05 0.63 11.64
C GLN A 26 -1.04 1.70 11.66
N LEU A 27 -1.93 1.65 10.67
CA LEU A 27 -3.07 2.56 10.51
C LEU A 27 -4.36 1.77 10.33
N ASN A 28 -4.54 0.77 11.19
CA ASN A 28 -5.63 -0.19 11.08
C ASN A 28 -6.95 0.44 11.57
N GLY A 29 -8.01 0.31 10.78
CA GLY A 29 -9.31 0.89 11.14
C GLY A 29 -9.31 2.41 11.23
N SER A 30 -8.44 3.08 10.46
CA SER A 30 -8.28 4.54 10.50
C SER A 30 -9.13 5.29 9.47
N GLY A 31 -9.93 4.57 8.68
CA GLY A 31 -10.76 5.17 7.63
C GLY A 31 -9.96 5.68 6.44
N VAL A 32 -8.87 4.98 6.08
CA VAL A 32 -8.09 5.28 4.86
C VAL A 32 -8.89 4.81 3.65
N THR A 33 -9.13 5.71 2.71
CA THR A 33 -9.86 5.46 1.46
C THR A 33 -8.95 5.51 0.23
N GLU A 34 -7.83 6.25 0.31
CA GLU A 34 -6.92 6.44 -0.82
C GLU A 34 -5.47 6.61 -0.35
N ILE A 35 -4.53 6.12 -1.15
CA ILE A 35 -3.10 6.35 -0.97
C ILE A 35 -2.55 6.96 -2.26
N SER A 36 -1.93 8.12 -2.14
CA SER A 36 -1.36 8.82 -3.29
C SER A 36 -0.10 8.12 -3.78
N GLU A 37 0.23 8.37 -5.04
CA GLU A 37 1.54 8.02 -5.58
C GLU A 37 2.67 8.61 -4.71
N ASN A 38 3.70 7.80 -4.47
CA ASN A 38 4.87 8.07 -3.67
C ASN A 38 4.55 8.51 -2.23
N ALA A 39 3.36 8.16 -1.71
CA ALA A 39 2.98 8.47 -0.33
C ALA A 39 3.97 7.90 0.69
N PHE A 40 4.55 6.73 0.41
CA PHE A 40 5.61 6.13 1.21
C PHE A 40 6.95 6.30 0.50
N LEU A 41 7.54 7.49 0.65
CA LEU A 41 8.80 7.85 0.01
C LEU A 41 9.96 6.93 0.44
N SER A 42 10.92 6.74 -0.46
CA SER A 42 12.10 5.84 -0.31
C SER A 42 13.09 6.16 0.83
N GLY A 43 12.78 7.09 1.73
CA GLY A 43 13.61 7.34 2.93
C GLY A 43 12.87 7.14 4.22
N LEU A 44 11.62 6.67 4.14
CA LEU A 44 11.05 5.91 5.23
C LEU A 44 11.73 4.54 5.18
N GLN A 45 12.39 4.14 6.27
CA GLN A 45 12.98 2.79 6.39
C GLN A 45 11.91 1.74 6.73
N LEU A 46 10.75 1.88 6.12
CA LEU A 46 9.55 1.13 6.44
C LEU A 46 9.72 -0.34 6.02
N ARG A 47 9.72 -1.22 7.02
CA ARG A 47 9.81 -2.68 6.90
C ARG A 47 8.44 -3.35 7.01
N SER A 48 7.52 -2.76 7.77
CA SER A 48 6.19 -3.31 7.99
C SER A 48 5.11 -2.23 7.87
N LEU A 49 4.17 -2.43 6.96
CA LEU A 49 2.99 -1.58 6.79
C LEU A 49 1.72 -2.38 6.98
N SER A 50 0.88 -1.95 7.92
CA SER A 50 -0.45 -2.51 8.16
C SER A 50 -1.50 -1.42 7.96
N LEU A 51 -2.40 -1.67 7.02
CA LEU A 51 -3.54 -0.84 6.64
C LEU A 51 -4.82 -1.68 6.71
N ASP A 52 -4.89 -2.59 7.68
CA ASP A 52 -5.99 -3.53 7.81
C ASP A 52 -7.28 -2.81 8.20
N ARG A 53 -8.42 -3.36 7.78
CA ARG A 53 -9.76 -2.84 8.09
C ARG A 53 -9.95 -1.38 7.70
N ASN A 54 -9.38 -0.99 6.57
CA ASN A 54 -9.63 0.31 5.94
C ASN A 54 -10.62 0.17 4.77
N LEU A 55 -10.73 1.22 3.95
CA LEU A 55 -11.72 1.33 2.88
C LEU A 55 -11.05 1.40 1.50
N LEU A 56 -9.86 0.84 1.35
CA LEU A 56 -9.15 0.82 0.06
C LEU A 56 -9.87 -0.09 -0.93
N SER A 57 -10.13 0.40 -2.14
CA SER A 57 -10.80 -0.33 -3.22
C SER A 57 -9.84 -0.91 -4.27
N GLU A 58 -8.59 -0.45 -4.26
CA GLU A 58 -7.55 -0.88 -5.19
C GLU A 58 -6.20 -1.02 -4.49
N MET A 59 -5.30 -1.78 -5.11
CA MET A 59 -3.88 -1.82 -4.77
C MET A 59 -3.08 -1.31 -5.97
N ASN A 60 -2.28 -0.27 -5.76
CA ASN A 60 -1.53 0.40 -6.83
C ASN A 60 -0.01 0.30 -6.60
N THR A 61 0.75 0.07 -7.68
CA THR A 61 2.22 0.05 -7.74
C THR A 61 2.84 1.30 -7.10
N ASN A 62 2.21 2.45 -7.33
CA ASN A 62 2.85 3.73 -7.18
C ASN A 62 2.83 4.25 -5.75
N TRP A 63 2.22 3.54 -4.79
CA TRP A 63 2.21 3.97 -3.38
C TRP A 63 3.62 4.02 -2.78
N PHE A 64 4.49 3.13 -3.27
CA PHE A 64 5.86 2.96 -2.83
C PHE A 64 6.81 3.41 -3.92
N ARG A 65 7.89 4.07 -3.53
CA ARG A 65 8.97 4.41 -4.47
C ARG A 65 10.00 3.30 -4.51
N ASP A 66 10.42 2.90 -5.71
CA ASP A 66 11.44 1.88 -5.90
C ASP A 66 12.84 2.34 -5.46
N PRO A 67 13.60 1.49 -4.74
CA PRO A 67 13.19 0.21 -4.15
C PRO A 67 12.46 0.39 -2.81
N ALA A 68 11.32 -0.29 -2.64
CA ALA A 68 10.66 -0.35 -1.34
C ALA A 68 11.41 -1.30 -0.39
N SER A 69 11.56 -0.90 0.87
CA SER A 69 12.27 -1.70 1.90
C SER A 69 11.34 -2.66 2.68
N LEU A 70 10.09 -2.81 2.24
CA LEU A 70 9.05 -3.54 2.97
C LEU A 70 9.31 -5.05 2.96
N ASP A 71 9.31 -5.64 4.15
CA ASP A 71 9.28 -7.08 4.39
C ASP A 71 7.83 -7.58 4.54
N THR A 72 6.92 -6.75 5.06
CA THR A 72 5.52 -7.12 5.34
C THR A 72 4.55 -6.02 4.91
N LEU A 73 3.54 -6.40 4.13
CA LEU A 73 2.41 -5.56 3.75
C LEU A 73 1.10 -6.27 4.09
N SER A 74 0.27 -5.61 4.90
CA SER A 74 -1.05 -6.10 5.27
C SER A 74 -2.13 -5.10 4.85
N LEU A 75 -3.05 -5.58 4.01
CA LEU A 75 -4.22 -4.88 3.49
C LEU A 75 -5.50 -5.67 3.81
N ALA A 76 -5.48 -6.47 4.88
CA ALA A 76 -6.57 -7.40 5.20
C ALA A 76 -7.84 -6.65 5.60
N GLY A 77 -9.00 -7.11 5.15
CA GLY A 77 -10.28 -6.46 5.51
C GLY A 77 -10.52 -5.12 4.82
N ASN A 78 -9.93 -4.89 3.65
CA ASN A 78 -10.26 -3.76 2.78
C ASN A 78 -11.35 -4.15 1.76
N GLN A 79 -11.56 -3.32 0.75
CA GLN A 79 -12.56 -3.53 -0.31
C GLN A 79 -11.89 -3.74 -1.68
N ILE A 80 -10.65 -4.26 -1.70
CA ILE A 80 -9.87 -4.41 -2.93
C ILE A 80 -10.54 -5.44 -3.84
N GLU A 81 -10.84 -5.05 -5.08
CA GLU A 81 -11.49 -5.94 -6.06
C GLU A 81 -10.53 -6.52 -7.08
N VAL A 82 -9.50 -5.74 -7.43
CA VAL A 82 -8.48 -6.09 -8.42
C VAL A 82 -7.11 -5.93 -7.78
N VAL A 83 -6.27 -6.95 -7.95
CA VAL A 83 -4.85 -6.87 -7.62
C VAL A 83 -4.07 -6.85 -8.91
N ASP A 84 -3.41 -5.74 -9.17
CA ASP A 84 -2.45 -5.66 -10.25
C ASP A 84 -1.17 -6.40 -9.85
N ALA A 85 -0.83 -7.48 -10.56
CA ALA A 85 0.39 -8.24 -10.25
C ALA A 85 1.67 -7.38 -10.40
N THR A 86 1.63 -6.36 -11.28
CA THR A 86 2.75 -5.43 -11.42
C THR A 86 2.91 -4.53 -10.20
N ALA A 87 1.85 -4.33 -9.40
CA ALA A 87 1.88 -3.60 -8.10
C ALA A 87 2.84 -4.18 -7.07
N LEU A 88 3.29 -5.42 -7.28
CA LEU A 88 4.21 -6.10 -6.38
C LEU A 88 5.66 -6.08 -6.89
N HIS A 89 5.92 -5.70 -8.16
CA HIS A 89 7.27 -5.75 -8.74
C HIS A 89 8.28 -4.89 -7.98
N GLY A 90 7.86 -3.73 -7.50
CA GLY A 90 8.72 -2.82 -6.73
C GLY A 90 9.00 -3.26 -5.29
N LEU A 91 8.20 -4.20 -4.77
CA LEU A 91 8.30 -4.72 -3.41
C LEU A 91 9.28 -5.91 -3.34
N THR A 92 10.50 -5.71 -3.83
CA THR A 92 11.50 -6.78 -4.04
C THR A 92 11.94 -7.52 -2.77
N ASN A 93 11.76 -6.93 -1.60
CA ASN A 93 12.08 -7.52 -0.30
C ASN A 93 10.87 -8.14 0.41
N LEU A 94 9.68 -8.12 -0.18
CA LEU A 94 8.44 -8.52 0.49
C LEU A 94 8.44 -10.02 0.79
N LYS A 95 8.27 -10.37 2.06
CA LYS A 95 8.20 -11.76 2.56
C LYS A 95 6.77 -12.15 2.93
N GLN A 96 5.95 -11.19 3.31
CA GLN A 96 4.56 -11.42 3.72
C GLN A 96 3.61 -10.41 3.08
N LEU A 97 2.61 -10.92 2.36
CA LEU A 97 1.51 -10.16 1.80
C LEU A 97 0.19 -10.70 2.35
N ARG A 98 -0.61 -9.86 3.00
CA ARG A 98 -1.94 -10.24 3.52
C ARG A 98 -3.03 -9.47 2.80
N LEU A 99 -3.88 -10.22 2.10
CA LEU A 99 -5.00 -9.72 1.32
C LEU A 99 -6.34 -10.38 1.70
N ASN A 100 -6.37 -11.17 2.77
CA ASN A 100 -7.59 -11.86 3.21
C ASN A 100 -8.71 -10.87 3.56
N ASN A 101 -9.96 -11.31 3.44
CA ASN A 101 -11.15 -10.50 3.69
C ASN A 101 -11.24 -9.24 2.80
N ASN A 102 -10.73 -9.32 1.57
CA ASN A 102 -11.02 -8.36 0.51
C ASN A 102 -12.12 -8.88 -0.43
N ARG A 103 -12.40 -8.15 -1.51
CA ARG A 103 -13.38 -8.53 -2.54
C ARG A 103 -12.69 -8.94 -3.84
N ILE A 104 -11.49 -9.50 -3.74
CA ILE A 104 -10.62 -9.77 -4.89
C ILE A 104 -11.29 -10.78 -5.82
N ARG A 105 -11.57 -10.34 -7.04
CA ARG A 105 -12.20 -11.13 -8.10
C ARG A 105 -11.20 -11.53 -9.16
N THR A 106 -10.12 -10.75 -9.28
CA THR A 106 -9.21 -10.78 -10.43
C THR A 106 -7.80 -10.39 -9.98
N ILE A 107 -6.82 -11.18 -10.40
CA ILE A 107 -5.38 -10.88 -10.25
C ILE A 107 -4.78 -10.91 -11.66
N HIS A 108 -4.51 -9.75 -12.23
CA HIS A 108 -3.96 -9.64 -13.58
C HIS A 108 -2.89 -8.55 -13.63
N PRO A 109 -1.83 -8.71 -14.44
CA PRO A 109 -0.97 -7.58 -14.77
C PRO A 109 -1.77 -6.54 -15.57
N THR A 110 -1.72 -5.27 -15.17
CA THR A 110 -2.38 -4.17 -15.91
C THR A 110 -1.75 -3.87 -17.26
N VAL A 111 -0.60 -4.48 -17.58
CA VAL A 111 -0.01 -4.39 -18.92
C VAL A 111 -0.97 -5.05 -19.90
N SER A 112 -1.85 -4.24 -20.46
CA SER A 112 -2.68 -4.62 -21.60
C SER A 112 -1.70 -5.06 -22.68
N PRO A 113 -1.79 -6.30 -23.18
CA PRO A 113 -0.90 -6.75 -24.23
C PRO A 113 -0.96 -5.77 -25.41
N PRO A 114 0.16 -5.46 -26.08
CA PRO A 114 0.24 -4.41 -27.09
C PRO A 114 -0.75 -4.57 -28.26
N TRP A 115 -1.39 -5.74 -28.39
CA TRP A 115 -2.41 -6.07 -29.38
C TRP A 115 -3.86 -5.79 -28.96
N SER A 116 -4.11 -5.21 -27.78
CA SER A 116 -5.47 -4.94 -27.25
C SER A 116 -6.03 -3.54 -27.58
N ARG A 117 -5.48 -2.85 -28.59
CA ARG A 117 -5.96 -1.57 -29.12
C ARG A 117 -6.36 -1.66 -30.58
#